data_AF-A0A1H4AET3-F1
#
_entry.id   AF-A0A1H4AET3-F1
#
_cell.length_a   1.000
_cell.length_b   1.000
_cell.length_c   1.000
_cell.angle_alpha   90.00
_cell.angle_beta   90.00
_cell.angle_gamma   90.00
#
_symmetry.space_group_name_H-M   'P 1'
#
loop_
_entity.id
_entity.type
_entity.pdbx_description
1 polymer ?
#
loop_
_entity_poly.entity_id
_entity_poly.type
_entity_poly.pdbx_seq_one_letter_code
_entity_poly.pdbx_strand_id
1 'polypeptide(L)'
;MKKVLILMCIVSALVSCKQENKQVVEVTYPETRKVDTVDTYFDTEIKDPYRWLEDDRSDETAAWVKAQNEVTFGYLEKIPFRNQIKNKLEDLWNYEKIGAPFTEGDYTFYLKNDGLQNQYVLYKRDKDGNEEIFLDPNNFSEDGTTSLAGLEFSKDSKTVAYAISEGGSDWRKVIIMDVTSKAILGDTLIDIKFSGLSWKGNEGFYYSSYDKPTGSELSAMTDQHKLYYHKLGTSQSEDKIVFGLDQKRRYIGGYVTEDDKYLIITAANSTYGNELYIRFDKSKQ
;
A
#
# COMPACT_ATOMS: atom_id res chain seq x y z
N MET A 1 -18.82 15.48 68.25
CA MET A 1 -18.93 15.92 66.83
C MET A 1 -17.67 16.63 66.32
N LYS A 2 -17.15 17.68 66.99
CA LYS A 2 -15.92 18.39 66.54
C LYS A 2 -14.66 17.50 66.39
N LYS A 3 -14.45 16.51 67.27
CA LYS A 3 -13.29 15.59 67.19
C LYS A 3 -13.38 14.58 66.03
N VAL A 4 -14.58 14.23 65.59
CA VAL A 4 -14.80 13.29 64.48
C VAL A 4 -14.60 14.00 63.14
N LEU A 5 -15.04 15.26 63.02
CA LEU A 5 -14.80 16.09 61.84
C LEU A 5 -13.30 16.34 61.59
N ILE A 6 -12.52 16.58 62.64
CA ILE A 6 -11.07 16.83 62.53
C ILE A 6 -10.33 15.57 62.04
N LEU A 7 -10.73 14.38 62.53
CA LEU A 7 -10.12 13.13 62.09
C LEU A 7 -10.44 12.81 60.62
N MET A 8 -11.67 13.14 60.17
CA MET A 8 -12.10 12.94 58.78
C MET A 8 -11.37 13.87 57.80
N CYS A 9 -11.07 15.12 58.18
CA CYS A 9 -10.29 16.05 57.36
C CYS A 9 -8.80 15.65 57.25
N ILE A 10 -8.21 15.05 58.29
CA ILE A 10 -6.81 14.59 58.25
C ILE A 10 -6.65 13.36 57.35
N VAL A 11 -7.60 12.42 57.36
CA VAL A 11 -7.60 11.27 56.44
C VAL A 11 -7.80 11.73 54.99
N SER A 12 -8.64 12.75 54.75
CA SER A 12 -8.84 13.34 53.42
C SER A 12 -7.58 14.00 52.86
N ALA A 13 -6.77 14.65 53.71
CA ALA A 13 -5.53 15.30 53.29
C ALA A 13 -4.41 14.30 52.94
N LEU A 14 -4.37 13.14 53.60
CA LEU A 14 -3.38 12.09 53.32
C LEU A 14 -3.65 11.36 51.99
N VAL A 15 -4.91 11.27 51.55
CA VAL A 15 -5.26 10.66 50.24
C VAL A 15 -4.98 11.61 49.07
N SER A 16 -5.00 12.93 49.29
CA SER A 16 -4.75 13.94 48.25
C SER A 16 -3.26 14.17 47.93
N CYS A 17 -2.34 13.62 48.73
CA CYS A 17 -0.90 13.63 48.48
C CYS A 17 -0.42 12.24 48.03
N LYS A 18 -1.12 11.62 47.08
CA LYS A 18 -0.54 10.51 46.32
C LYS A 18 0.45 11.13 45.34
N GLN A 19 1.68 11.30 45.82
CA GLN A 19 2.83 11.68 45.01
C GLN A 19 2.92 10.65 43.89
N GLU A 20 2.49 11.01 42.67
CA GLU A 20 2.71 10.18 41.50
C GLU A 20 4.22 9.99 41.38
N ASN A 21 4.67 8.83 41.81
CA ASN A 21 6.04 8.39 41.64
C ASN A 21 6.20 8.25 40.13
N LYS A 22 6.65 9.31 39.44
CA LYS A 22 7.02 9.26 38.03
C LYS A 22 8.14 8.24 37.96
N GLN A 23 7.79 6.99 37.64
CA GLN A 23 8.77 5.98 37.33
C GLN A 23 9.46 6.44 36.05
N VAL A 24 10.63 7.03 36.22
CA VAL A 24 11.54 7.29 35.11
C VAL A 24 12.01 5.92 34.65
N VAL A 25 11.49 5.46 33.52
CA VAL A 25 11.99 4.25 32.88
C VAL A 25 13.31 4.62 32.25
N GLU A 26 14.41 4.17 32.84
CA GLU A 26 15.73 4.29 32.26
C GLU A 26 15.81 3.41 31.00
N VAL A 27 16.17 4.02 29.87
CA VAL A 27 16.26 3.35 28.58
C VAL A 27 17.72 3.36 28.14
N THR A 28 18.28 2.17 27.91
CA THR A 28 19.58 2.02 27.27
C THR A 28 19.37 1.83 25.77
N TYR A 29 19.87 2.75 24.95
CA TYR A 29 19.76 2.65 23.51
C TYR A 29 20.82 1.70 22.93
N PRO A 30 20.54 1.02 21.80
CA PRO A 30 21.55 0.26 21.10
C PRO A 30 22.70 1.15 20.65
N GLU A 31 23.93 0.64 20.76
CA GLU A 31 25.07 1.33 20.19
C GLU A 31 24.85 1.50 18.68
N THR A 32 24.97 2.75 18.22
CA THR A 32 24.86 3.09 16.81
C THR A 32 26.20 3.68 16.39
N ARG A 33 27.03 2.86 15.73
CA ARG A 33 28.37 3.29 15.34
C ARG A 33 28.29 4.50 14.42
N LYS A 34 29.29 5.37 14.55
CA LYS A 34 29.47 6.52 13.67
C LYS A 34 30.54 6.20 12.63
N VAL A 35 30.29 6.59 11.39
CA VAL A 35 31.29 6.58 10.31
C VAL A 35 31.72 8.00 9.95
N ASP A 36 32.79 8.10 9.19
CA ASP A 36 33.35 9.38 8.76
C ASP A 36 32.85 9.80 7.37
N THR A 37 31.66 9.35 6.94
CA THR A 37 31.08 9.81 5.67
C THR A 37 30.84 11.32 5.71
N VAL A 38 31.29 12.00 4.67
CA VAL A 38 31.11 13.44 4.47
C VAL A 38 30.67 13.69 3.04
N ASP A 39 29.56 14.38 2.86
CA ASP A 39 29.11 14.91 1.57
C ASP A 39 29.52 16.38 1.44
N THR A 40 29.73 16.87 0.21
CA THR A 40 30.01 18.29 -0.05
C THR A 40 28.89 18.90 -0.91
N TYR A 41 28.28 19.97 -0.41
CA TYR A 41 27.24 20.72 -1.11
C TYR A 41 27.68 22.19 -1.24
N PHE A 42 27.91 22.65 -2.48
CA PHE A 42 28.35 24.03 -2.76
C PHE A 42 29.53 24.45 -1.85
N ASP A 43 30.60 23.65 -1.87
CA ASP A 43 31.82 23.81 -1.05
C ASP A 43 31.64 23.67 0.47
N THR A 44 30.44 23.31 0.95
CA THR A 44 30.17 23.06 2.38
C THR A 44 30.21 21.56 2.67
N GLU A 45 31.10 21.15 3.58
CA GLU A 45 31.18 19.78 4.08
C GLU A 45 30.07 19.49 5.10
N ILE A 46 29.33 18.40 4.90
CA ILE A 46 28.25 17.93 5.78
C ILE A 46 28.54 16.48 6.16
N LYS A 47 28.73 16.23 7.47
CA LYS A 47 28.98 14.88 8.00
C LYS A 47 27.68 14.10 8.10
N ASP A 48 27.70 12.86 7.63
CA ASP A 48 26.59 11.91 7.78
C ASP A 48 27.07 10.62 8.46
N PRO A 49 27.16 10.61 9.80
CA PRO A 49 27.79 9.53 10.54
C PRO A 49 26.99 8.22 10.54
N TYR A 50 25.78 8.20 9.99
CA TYR A 50 24.92 7.02 9.96
C TYR A 50 24.58 6.57 8.54
N ARG A 51 25.33 7.04 7.53
CA ARG A 51 25.16 6.64 6.12
C ARG A 51 25.04 5.13 5.92
N TRP A 52 25.72 4.34 6.76
CA TRP A 52 25.67 2.88 6.69
C TRP A 52 24.26 2.30 6.89
N LEU A 53 23.36 3.01 7.59
CA LEU A 53 21.95 2.61 7.75
C LEU A 53 21.12 2.77 6.46
N GLU A 54 21.64 3.45 5.42
CA GLU A 54 20.97 3.54 4.11
C GLU A 54 21.02 2.22 3.33
N ASP A 55 21.94 1.29 3.66
CA ASP A 55 21.94 -0.05 3.07
C ASP A 55 20.94 -0.96 3.78
N ASP A 56 19.73 -1.01 3.20
CA ASP A 56 18.58 -1.76 3.68
C ASP A 56 18.73 -3.29 3.54
N ARG A 57 19.81 -3.77 2.90
CA ARG A 57 20.09 -5.19 2.71
C ARG A 57 21.29 -5.68 3.52
N SER A 58 21.95 -4.81 4.28
CA SER A 58 23.08 -5.20 5.11
C SER A 58 22.62 -5.92 6.39
N ASP A 59 23.36 -6.95 6.79
CA ASP A 59 23.14 -7.66 8.05
C ASP A 59 23.28 -6.71 9.25
N GLU A 60 24.12 -5.67 9.12
CA GLU A 60 24.34 -4.68 10.16
C GLU A 60 23.11 -3.79 10.39
N THR A 61 22.50 -3.27 9.32
CA THR A 61 21.25 -2.50 9.41
C THR A 61 20.13 -3.37 9.96
N ALA A 62 20.02 -4.63 9.51
CA ALA A 62 19.03 -5.56 10.02
C ALA A 62 19.18 -5.83 11.53
N ALA A 63 20.42 -6.04 12.00
CA ALA A 63 20.72 -6.20 13.42
C ALA A 63 20.39 -4.94 14.22
N TRP A 64 20.70 -3.76 13.69
CA TRP A 64 20.36 -2.48 14.32
C TRP A 64 18.85 -2.28 14.44
N VAL A 65 18.07 -2.54 13.38
CA VAL A 65 16.59 -2.47 13.41
C VAL A 65 16.03 -3.39 14.49
N LYS A 66 16.54 -4.62 14.57
CA LYS A 66 16.12 -5.58 15.59
C LYS A 66 16.41 -5.07 17.01
N ALA A 67 17.61 -4.54 17.26
CA ALA A 67 17.97 -3.99 18.56
C ALA A 67 17.12 -2.77 18.95
N GLN A 68 16.78 -1.89 17.99
CA GLN A 68 15.87 -0.77 18.22
C GLN A 68 14.46 -1.25 18.55
N ASN A 69 13.97 -2.29 17.86
CA ASN A 69 12.68 -2.91 18.16
C ASN A 69 12.66 -3.53 19.55
N GLU A 70 13.72 -4.22 19.98
CA GLU A 70 13.83 -4.81 21.33
C GLU A 70 13.71 -3.73 22.42
N VAL A 71 14.43 -2.62 22.27
CA VAL A 71 14.33 -1.48 23.20
C VAL A 71 12.93 -0.87 23.19
N THR A 72 12.38 -0.64 21.99
CA THR A 72 11.05 -0.03 21.83
C THR A 72 9.95 -0.90 22.44
N PHE A 73 9.88 -2.19 22.08
CA PHE A 73 8.87 -3.10 22.62
C PHE A 73 9.08 -3.37 24.10
N GLY A 74 10.33 -3.49 24.57
CA GLY A 74 10.64 -3.62 26.00
C GLY A 74 10.22 -2.38 26.82
N TYR A 75 10.16 -1.20 26.23
CA TYR A 75 9.57 -0.01 26.84
C TYR A 75 8.03 -0.07 26.79
N LEU A 76 7.45 -0.28 25.60
CA LEU A 76 6.01 -0.25 25.40
C LEU A 76 5.28 -1.34 26.21
N GLU A 77 5.87 -2.51 26.40
CA GLU A 77 5.31 -3.62 27.18
C GLU A 77 5.19 -3.30 28.68
N LYS A 78 5.96 -2.33 29.19
CA LYS A 78 5.88 -1.89 30.59
C LYS A 78 4.70 -0.97 30.86
N ILE A 79 4.02 -0.46 29.83
CA ILE A 79 2.91 0.48 29.97
C ILE A 79 1.67 -0.30 30.47
N PRO A 80 1.20 -0.09 31.72
CA PRO A 80 0.22 -0.98 32.36
C PRO A 80 -1.14 -1.05 31.64
N PHE A 81 -1.50 0.01 30.92
CA PHE A 81 -2.77 0.14 30.23
C PHE A 81 -2.68 -0.11 28.71
N ARG A 82 -1.52 -0.54 28.17
CA ARG A 82 -1.35 -0.79 26.72
C ARG A 82 -2.36 -1.80 26.19
N ASN A 83 -2.54 -2.93 26.89
CA ASN A 83 -3.50 -3.95 26.49
C ASN A 83 -4.96 -3.49 26.65
N GLN A 84 -5.24 -2.60 27.61
CA GLN A 84 -6.57 -2.01 27.75
C GLN A 84 -6.90 -1.13 26.54
N ILE A 85 -5.94 -0.34 26.07
CA ILE A 85 -6.09 0.46 24.84
C ILE A 85 -6.27 -0.44 23.63
N LYS A 86 -5.41 -1.47 23.46
CA LYS A 86 -5.53 -2.42 22.35
C LYS A 86 -6.92 -3.06 22.32
N ASN A 87 -7.36 -3.63 23.42
CA ASN A 87 -8.67 -4.30 23.51
C ASN A 87 -9.81 -3.30 23.26
N LYS A 88 -9.71 -2.08 23.78
CA LYS A 88 -10.74 -1.06 23.54
C LYS A 88 -10.80 -0.65 22.06
N LEU A 89 -9.67 -0.57 21.37
CA LEU A 89 -9.64 -0.32 19.94
C LEU A 89 -10.23 -1.49 19.17
N GLU A 90 -9.85 -2.73 19.51
CA GLU A 90 -10.38 -3.96 18.89
C GLU A 90 -11.91 -4.05 19.03
N ASP A 91 -12.44 -3.84 20.24
CA ASP A 91 -13.88 -3.81 20.52
C ASP A 91 -14.62 -2.76 19.68
N LEU A 92 -14.06 -1.55 19.55
CA LEU A 92 -14.65 -0.46 18.77
C LEU A 92 -14.52 -0.69 17.26
N TRP A 93 -13.52 -1.44 16.82
CA TRP A 93 -13.27 -1.73 15.41
C TRP A 93 -14.08 -2.94 14.91
N ASN A 94 -14.47 -3.85 15.81
CA ASN A 94 -15.16 -5.09 15.49
C ASN A 94 -16.67 -4.88 15.21
N TYR A 95 -16.96 -4.25 14.08
CA TYR A 95 -18.30 -4.09 13.53
C TYR A 95 -18.29 -4.30 12.01
N GLU A 96 -19.42 -4.71 11.44
CA GLU A 96 -19.54 -4.92 10.00
C GLU A 96 -19.36 -3.61 9.22
N LYS A 97 -18.53 -3.66 8.17
CA LYS A 97 -18.24 -2.53 7.29
C LYS A 97 -18.56 -2.95 5.86
N ILE A 98 -19.37 -2.16 5.17
CA ILE A 98 -19.77 -2.41 3.77
C ILE A 98 -19.46 -1.16 2.95
N GLY A 99 -18.74 -1.33 1.84
CA GLY A 99 -18.45 -0.29 0.86
C GLY A 99 -19.64 -0.02 -0.07
N ALA A 100 -19.59 1.10 -0.79
CA ALA A 100 -20.59 1.39 -1.80
C ALA A 100 -20.56 0.31 -2.90
N PRO A 101 -21.73 -0.22 -3.32
CA PRO A 101 -21.78 -1.19 -4.39
C PRO A 101 -21.54 -0.52 -5.76
N PHE A 102 -20.98 -1.30 -6.69
CA PHE A 102 -20.85 -0.94 -8.10
C PHE A 102 -21.30 -2.12 -8.98
N THR A 103 -21.69 -1.84 -10.21
CA THR A 103 -22.24 -2.86 -11.12
C THR A 103 -21.30 -3.05 -12.31
N GLU A 104 -20.98 -4.31 -12.59
CA GLU A 104 -20.15 -4.73 -13.72
C GLU A 104 -20.83 -5.91 -14.40
N GLY A 105 -21.19 -5.74 -15.67
CA GLY A 105 -22.00 -6.69 -16.42
C GLY A 105 -23.30 -7.05 -15.71
N ASP A 106 -23.47 -8.33 -15.40
CA ASP A 106 -24.67 -8.88 -14.77
C ASP A 106 -24.63 -8.90 -13.24
N TYR A 107 -23.56 -8.41 -12.62
CA TYR A 107 -23.32 -8.55 -11.19
C TYR A 107 -23.14 -7.21 -10.48
N THR A 108 -23.51 -7.18 -9.21
CA THR A 108 -23.18 -6.11 -8.27
C THR A 108 -22.01 -6.54 -7.39
N PHE A 109 -20.99 -5.71 -7.28
CA PHE A 109 -19.81 -5.95 -6.45
C PHE A 109 -19.76 -4.95 -5.29
N TYR A 110 -19.21 -5.38 -4.16
CA TYR A 110 -18.95 -4.51 -3.01
C TYR A 110 -17.89 -5.13 -2.10
N LEU A 111 -17.16 -4.25 -1.41
CA LEU A 111 -16.24 -4.65 -0.36
C LEU A 111 -16.98 -4.81 0.96
N LYS A 112 -16.66 -5.85 1.71
CA LYS A 112 -17.20 -6.11 3.04
C LYS A 112 -16.10 -6.58 3.99
N ASN A 113 -16.19 -6.19 5.25
CA ASN A 113 -15.34 -6.66 6.34
C ASN A 113 -16.25 -6.97 7.53
N ASP A 114 -16.15 -8.19 8.06
CA ASP A 114 -17.02 -8.66 9.15
C ASP A 114 -16.72 -8.02 10.53
N GLY A 115 -15.61 -7.30 10.65
CA GLY A 115 -15.17 -6.68 11.88
C GLY A 115 -13.66 -6.51 11.94
N LEU A 116 -12.95 -7.63 11.98
CA LEU A 116 -11.52 -7.69 12.29
C LEU A 116 -10.69 -8.41 11.23
N GLN A 117 -11.26 -8.75 10.07
CA GLN A 117 -10.47 -9.23 8.94
C GLN A 117 -9.37 -8.23 8.58
N ASN A 118 -8.16 -8.73 8.30
CA ASN A 118 -7.01 -7.90 7.94
C ASN A 118 -7.28 -7.10 6.66
N GLN A 119 -7.92 -7.72 5.68
CA GLN A 119 -8.29 -7.11 4.41
C GLN A 119 -9.80 -7.22 4.16
N TYR A 120 -10.37 -6.22 3.48
CA TYR A 120 -11.75 -6.31 3.00
C TYR A 120 -11.89 -7.40 1.94
N VAL A 121 -12.99 -8.14 1.96
CA VAL A 121 -13.35 -9.16 0.98
C VAL A 121 -14.26 -8.55 -0.07
N LEU A 122 -14.00 -8.86 -1.34
CA LEU A 122 -14.83 -8.44 -2.46
C LEU A 122 -15.92 -9.49 -2.71
N TYR A 123 -17.16 -9.09 -2.51
CA TYR A 123 -18.34 -9.91 -2.78
C TYR A 123 -18.92 -9.58 -4.15
N LYS A 124 -19.58 -10.58 -4.74
CA LYS A 124 -20.33 -10.48 -5.98
C LYS A 124 -21.74 -10.99 -5.72
N ARG A 125 -22.74 -10.24 -6.19
CA ARG A 125 -24.15 -10.55 -6.07
C ARG A 125 -24.81 -10.54 -7.45
N ASP A 126 -25.57 -11.58 -7.76
CA ASP A 126 -26.35 -11.66 -9.00
C ASP A 126 -27.70 -10.91 -8.91
N LYS A 127 -28.47 -10.96 -10.00
CA LYS A 127 -29.76 -10.30 -10.14
C LYS A 127 -30.85 -10.91 -9.25
N ASP A 128 -30.71 -12.18 -8.90
CA ASP A 128 -31.63 -12.93 -8.04
C ASP A 128 -31.30 -12.71 -6.56
N GLY A 129 -30.21 -12.00 -6.27
CA GLY A 129 -29.76 -11.65 -4.93
C GLY A 129 -28.83 -12.68 -4.30
N ASN A 130 -28.38 -13.69 -5.06
CA ASN A 130 -27.41 -14.67 -4.55
C ASN A 130 -26.04 -13.98 -4.42
N GLU A 131 -25.48 -14.03 -3.21
CA GLU A 131 -24.19 -13.45 -2.86
C GLU A 131 -23.13 -14.56 -2.80
N GLU A 132 -21.95 -14.29 -3.36
CA GLU A 132 -20.75 -15.11 -3.16
C GLU A 132 -19.50 -14.25 -2.96
N ILE A 133 -18.47 -14.84 -2.34
CA ILE A 133 -17.14 -14.25 -2.31
C ILE A 133 -16.56 -14.31 -3.72
N PHE A 134 -16.17 -13.15 -4.26
CA PHE A 134 -15.51 -13.06 -5.56
C PHE A 134 -13.99 -13.10 -5.42
N LEU A 135 -13.44 -12.28 -4.52
CA LEU A 135 -12.01 -12.23 -4.25
C LEU A 135 -11.77 -11.95 -2.77
N ASP A 136 -10.93 -12.75 -2.12
CA ASP A 136 -10.59 -12.61 -0.70
C ASP A 136 -9.08 -12.37 -0.53
N PRO A 137 -8.65 -11.12 -0.33
CA PRO A 137 -7.24 -10.79 -0.15
C PRO A 137 -6.62 -11.36 1.13
N ASN A 138 -7.42 -11.80 2.12
CA ASN A 138 -6.89 -12.47 3.31
C ASN A 138 -6.22 -13.81 2.96
N ASN A 139 -6.50 -14.38 1.78
CA ASN A 139 -5.85 -15.60 1.28
C ASN A 139 -4.58 -15.33 0.45
N PHE A 140 -4.19 -14.06 0.24
CA PHE A 140 -2.99 -13.73 -0.54
C PHE A 140 -1.69 -13.93 0.25
N SER A 141 -1.76 -13.87 1.58
CA SER A 141 -0.63 -14.05 2.49
C SER A 141 -1.14 -14.50 3.86
N GLU A 142 -0.39 -15.38 4.53
CA GLU A 142 -0.78 -15.94 5.85
C GLU A 142 -1.01 -14.87 6.93
N ASP A 143 -0.28 -13.75 6.88
CA ASP A 143 -0.34 -12.67 7.86
C ASP A 143 -1.22 -11.49 7.42
N GLY A 144 -1.87 -11.59 6.25
CA GLY A 144 -2.71 -10.53 5.69
C GLY A 144 -1.96 -9.26 5.22
N THR A 145 -0.64 -9.33 5.02
CA THR A 145 0.17 -8.19 4.55
C THR A 145 0.13 -7.95 3.04
N THR A 146 -0.46 -8.87 2.28
CA THR A 146 -0.72 -8.68 0.85
C THR A 146 -2.13 -8.13 0.63
N SER A 147 -2.23 -6.97 -0.01
CA SER A 147 -3.48 -6.22 -0.18
C SER A 147 -3.91 -6.12 -1.65
N LEU A 148 -5.21 -5.90 -1.88
CA LEU A 148 -5.75 -5.55 -3.19
C LEU A 148 -5.51 -4.05 -3.46
N ALA A 149 -4.71 -3.74 -4.48
CA ALA A 149 -4.26 -2.39 -4.79
C ALA A 149 -4.97 -1.75 -6.00
N GLY A 150 -5.76 -2.55 -6.76
CA GLY A 150 -6.53 -2.10 -7.92
C GLY A 150 -7.37 -3.23 -8.49
N LEU A 151 -8.48 -2.89 -9.14
CA LEU A 151 -9.44 -3.84 -9.69
C LEU A 151 -10.15 -3.17 -10.87
N GLU A 152 -9.96 -3.69 -12.08
CA GLU A 152 -10.49 -3.09 -13.31
C GLU A 152 -11.03 -4.18 -14.22
N PHE A 153 -12.28 -4.02 -14.67
CA PHE A 153 -12.98 -5.00 -15.51
C PHE A 153 -12.83 -4.66 -17.00
N SER A 154 -12.80 -5.70 -17.83
CA SER A 154 -12.90 -5.57 -19.29
C SER A 154 -14.22 -4.92 -19.69
N LYS A 155 -14.31 -4.39 -20.91
CA LYS A 155 -15.52 -3.69 -21.39
C LYS A 155 -16.79 -4.54 -21.37
N ASP A 156 -16.66 -5.86 -21.54
CA ASP A 156 -17.75 -6.83 -21.43
C ASP A 156 -17.93 -7.43 -20.02
N SER A 157 -17.13 -6.97 -19.05
CA SER A 157 -17.08 -7.41 -17.65
C SER A 157 -16.87 -8.91 -17.46
N LYS A 158 -16.30 -9.61 -18.46
CA LYS A 158 -15.99 -11.06 -18.36
C LYS A 158 -14.59 -11.34 -17.84
N THR A 159 -13.69 -10.38 -17.95
CA THR A 159 -12.32 -10.50 -17.45
C THR A 159 -12.06 -9.36 -16.48
N VAL A 160 -11.30 -9.65 -15.42
CA VAL A 160 -10.84 -8.66 -14.46
C VAL A 160 -9.32 -8.70 -14.38
N ALA A 161 -8.69 -7.53 -14.35
CA ALA A 161 -7.30 -7.38 -13.98
C ALA A 161 -7.26 -6.75 -12.59
N TYR A 162 -6.58 -7.40 -11.65
CA TYR A 162 -6.43 -6.89 -10.29
C TYR A 162 -4.96 -6.78 -9.90
N ALA A 163 -4.63 -5.70 -9.20
CA ALA A 163 -3.29 -5.45 -8.71
C ALA A 163 -3.19 -5.87 -7.24
N ILE A 164 -2.08 -6.51 -6.86
CA ILE A 164 -1.75 -6.80 -5.46
C ILE A 164 -0.49 -6.06 -5.03
N SER A 165 -0.42 -5.72 -3.74
CA SER A 165 0.73 -5.08 -3.09
C SER A 165 1.19 -5.94 -1.92
N GLU A 166 2.41 -6.46 -2.00
CA GLU A 166 3.03 -7.31 -0.97
C GLU A 166 3.78 -6.44 0.05
N GLY A 167 3.58 -6.70 1.34
CA GLY A 167 4.29 -5.98 2.43
C GLY A 167 4.03 -4.47 2.49
N GLY A 168 2.98 -3.97 1.81
CA GLY A 168 2.67 -2.54 1.70
C GLY A 168 3.61 -1.74 0.79
N SER A 169 4.39 -2.42 -0.08
CA SER A 169 5.24 -1.77 -1.07
C SER A 169 4.44 -1.03 -2.16
N ASP A 170 5.00 0.03 -2.73
CA ASP A 170 4.42 0.68 -3.91
C ASP A 170 4.49 -0.19 -5.17
N TRP A 171 5.38 -1.19 -5.18
CA TRP A 171 5.47 -2.17 -6.26
C TRP A 171 4.27 -3.12 -6.24
N ARG A 172 3.78 -3.43 -7.43
CA ARG A 172 2.56 -4.20 -7.65
C ARG A 172 2.81 -5.34 -8.61
N LYS A 173 2.04 -6.39 -8.42
CA LYS A 173 1.83 -7.45 -9.40
C LYS A 173 0.41 -7.34 -9.93
N VAL A 174 0.19 -7.66 -11.20
CA VAL A 174 -1.16 -7.69 -11.79
C VAL A 174 -1.50 -9.10 -12.24
N ILE A 175 -2.65 -9.56 -11.78
CA ILE A 175 -3.20 -10.87 -12.09
C ILE A 175 -4.48 -10.67 -12.89
N ILE A 176 -4.63 -11.47 -13.94
CA ILE A 176 -5.81 -11.43 -14.82
C ILE A 176 -6.65 -12.67 -14.53
N MET A 177 -7.95 -12.50 -14.41
CA MET A 177 -8.87 -13.57 -14.00
C MET A 177 -10.18 -13.50 -14.79
N ASP A 178 -10.72 -14.67 -15.15
CA ASP A 178 -12.06 -14.80 -15.69
C ASP A 178 -13.11 -14.61 -14.57
N VAL A 179 -14.10 -13.76 -14.79
CA VAL A 179 -15.06 -13.34 -13.75
C VAL A 179 -16.04 -14.44 -13.36
N THR A 180 -16.37 -15.35 -14.28
CA THR A 180 -17.32 -16.43 -14.02
C THR A 180 -16.66 -17.63 -13.35
N SER A 181 -15.58 -18.13 -13.95
CA SER A 181 -14.88 -19.33 -13.50
C SER A 181 -13.86 -19.07 -12.39
N LYS A 182 -13.46 -17.80 -12.18
CA LYS A 182 -12.36 -17.40 -11.29
C LYS A 182 -11.00 -18.01 -11.71
N ALA A 183 -10.87 -18.48 -12.94
CA ALA A 183 -9.63 -19.00 -13.47
C ALA A 183 -8.64 -17.86 -13.74
N ILE A 184 -7.39 -18.01 -13.28
CA ILE A 184 -6.30 -17.09 -13.61
C ILE A 184 -5.91 -17.29 -15.08
N LEU A 185 -5.75 -16.17 -15.80
CA LEU A 185 -5.49 -16.13 -17.22
C LEU A 185 -4.07 -15.64 -17.48
N GLY A 186 -3.22 -16.51 -18.03
CA GLY A 186 -1.83 -16.19 -18.34
C GLY A 186 -0.95 -16.02 -17.09
N ASP A 187 0.20 -15.39 -17.28
CA ASP A 187 1.18 -15.18 -16.22
C ASP A 187 0.91 -13.86 -15.46
N THR A 188 1.32 -13.82 -14.19
CA THR A 188 1.29 -12.59 -13.38
C THR A 188 2.27 -11.55 -13.92
N LEU A 189 1.79 -10.34 -14.18
CA LEU A 189 2.64 -9.21 -14.59
C LEU A 189 3.36 -8.64 -13.37
N ILE A 190 4.64 -8.29 -13.53
CA ILE A 190 5.52 -7.78 -12.48
C ILE A 190 6.05 -6.37 -12.80
N ASP A 191 6.78 -5.77 -11.86
CA ASP A 191 7.44 -4.48 -11.99
C ASP A 191 6.48 -3.31 -12.30
N ILE A 192 5.24 -3.40 -11.80
CA ILE A 192 4.21 -2.36 -11.95
C ILE A 192 4.27 -1.45 -10.73
N LYS A 193 4.24 -0.13 -10.91
CA LYS A 193 4.30 0.83 -9.79
C LYS A 193 3.62 2.13 -10.20
N PHE A 194 2.87 2.75 -9.29
CA PHE A 194 2.12 3.98 -9.58
C PHE A 194 1.26 3.90 -10.85
N SER A 195 0.54 2.79 -11.00
CA SER A 195 -0.25 2.47 -12.20
C SER A 195 -1.72 2.28 -11.89
N GLY A 196 -2.59 2.79 -12.78
CA GLY A 196 -3.94 2.26 -12.99
C GLY A 196 -3.92 1.08 -13.99
N LEU A 197 -5.08 0.49 -14.29
CA LEU A 197 -5.22 -0.55 -15.31
C LEU A 197 -6.38 -0.16 -16.23
N SER A 198 -6.09 0.36 -17.42
CA SER A 198 -7.15 0.88 -18.29
C SER A 198 -7.38 -0.02 -19.49
N TRP A 199 -8.48 -0.75 -19.47
CA TRP A 199 -8.88 -1.63 -20.56
C TRP A 199 -9.12 -0.88 -21.86
N LYS A 200 -8.76 -1.54 -22.97
CA LYS A 200 -9.13 -1.13 -24.33
C LYS A 200 -10.03 -2.22 -24.91
N GLY A 201 -11.34 -2.01 -24.82
CA GLY A 201 -12.30 -3.07 -25.09
C GLY A 201 -12.04 -4.31 -24.22
N ASN A 202 -11.83 -5.46 -24.86
CA ASN A 202 -11.60 -6.75 -24.19
C ASN A 202 -10.26 -7.39 -24.57
N GLU A 203 -9.45 -6.72 -25.40
CA GLU A 203 -8.23 -7.31 -25.97
C GLU A 203 -7.03 -7.21 -25.03
N GLY A 204 -7.07 -6.28 -24.08
CA GLY A 204 -5.95 -5.93 -23.23
C GLY A 204 -6.12 -4.58 -22.54
N PHE A 205 -5.11 -4.17 -21.78
CA PHE A 205 -5.15 -2.95 -20.97
C PHE A 205 -3.82 -2.21 -20.97
N TYR A 206 -3.90 -0.91 -20.73
CA TYR A 206 -2.74 -0.05 -20.49
C TYR A 206 -2.37 -0.07 -19.02
N TYR A 207 -1.06 -0.12 -18.75
CA TYR A 207 -0.50 -0.02 -17.41
C TYR A 207 0.86 0.68 -17.47
N SER A 208 1.30 1.24 -16.35
CA SER A 208 2.57 1.91 -16.23
C SER A 208 3.55 1.09 -15.37
N SER A 209 4.82 1.10 -15.76
CA SER A 209 5.85 0.30 -15.13
C SER A 209 7.22 0.98 -15.25
N TYR A 210 8.08 0.74 -14.26
CA TYR A 210 9.49 1.06 -14.34
C TYR A 210 10.27 -0.21 -14.62
N ASP A 211 11.45 -0.05 -15.21
CA ASP A 211 12.40 -1.15 -15.23
C ASP A 211 12.80 -1.49 -13.79
N LYS A 212 13.00 -2.79 -13.52
CA LYS A 212 13.51 -3.24 -12.24
C LYS A 212 14.85 -2.56 -11.94
N PRO A 213 14.98 -1.82 -10.85
CA PRO A 213 16.21 -1.10 -10.55
C PRO A 213 17.34 -2.08 -10.20
N THR A 214 18.58 -1.66 -10.45
CA THR A 214 19.75 -2.38 -9.92
C THR A 214 19.90 -2.05 -8.44
N GLY A 215 20.03 -3.08 -7.59
CA GLY A 215 20.13 -2.89 -6.13
C GLY A 215 18.85 -3.30 -5.40
N SER A 216 18.56 -2.63 -4.27
CA SER A 216 17.29 -2.83 -3.57
C SER A 216 16.17 -2.09 -4.30
N GLU A 217 15.09 -2.79 -4.60
CA GLU A 217 13.89 -2.18 -5.21
C GLU A 217 13.13 -1.23 -4.26
N LEU A 218 13.45 -1.26 -2.96
CA LEU A 218 12.82 -0.43 -1.94
C LEU A 218 13.50 0.94 -1.77
N SER A 219 14.79 1.05 -2.09
CA SER A 219 15.58 2.28 -1.92
C SER A 219 16.16 2.83 -3.23
N ALA A 220 16.34 2.00 -4.26
CA ALA A 220 16.90 2.46 -5.53
C ALA A 220 15.96 3.41 -6.28
N MET A 221 16.55 4.43 -6.91
CA MET A 221 15.81 5.45 -7.64
C MET A 221 15.16 4.88 -8.91
N THR A 222 13.86 5.11 -9.04
CA THR A 222 13.07 4.87 -10.25
C THR A 222 12.57 6.20 -10.79
N ASP A 223 13.03 6.63 -11.95
CA ASP A 223 12.72 7.96 -12.48
C ASP A 223 12.45 8.00 -14.00
N GLN A 224 12.36 6.84 -14.65
CA GLN A 224 11.83 6.70 -16.01
C GLN A 224 10.65 5.75 -16.03
N HIS A 225 9.46 6.30 -15.85
CA HIS A 225 8.20 5.57 -15.93
C HIS A 225 7.82 5.37 -17.41
N LYS A 226 7.21 4.24 -17.75
CA LYS A 226 6.80 3.92 -19.12
C LYS A 226 5.35 3.45 -19.12
N LEU A 227 4.60 3.82 -20.16
CA LEU A 227 3.26 3.30 -20.40
C LEU A 227 3.36 2.10 -21.34
N TYR A 228 2.86 0.95 -20.92
CA TYR A 228 2.79 -0.29 -21.68
C TYR A 228 1.34 -0.59 -22.08
N TYR A 229 1.18 -1.43 -23.10
CA TYR A 229 -0.07 -2.11 -23.40
C TYR A 229 0.16 -3.61 -23.33
N HIS A 230 -0.56 -4.26 -22.42
CA HIS A 230 -0.61 -5.71 -22.31
C HIS A 230 -1.75 -6.23 -23.18
N LYS A 231 -1.47 -7.21 -24.05
CA LYS A 231 -2.49 -7.92 -24.83
C LYS A 231 -2.77 -9.26 -24.16
N LEU A 232 -4.05 -9.61 -24.01
CA LEU A 232 -4.41 -10.91 -23.45
C LEU A 232 -3.85 -12.06 -24.29
N GLY A 233 -3.35 -13.08 -23.58
CA GLY A 233 -2.78 -14.29 -24.18
C GLY A 233 -1.35 -14.15 -24.69
N THR A 234 -0.67 -13.02 -24.44
CA THR A 234 0.77 -12.85 -24.71
C THR A 234 1.56 -12.79 -23.41
N SER A 235 2.87 -13.06 -23.47
CA SER A 235 3.75 -12.88 -22.31
C SER A 235 4.00 -11.39 -22.05
N GLN A 236 4.31 -11.00 -20.80
CA GLN A 236 4.65 -9.61 -20.46
C GLN A 236 5.83 -9.08 -21.29
N SER A 237 6.77 -9.96 -21.67
CA SER A 237 7.94 -9.58 -22.48
C SER A 237 7.60 -9.08 -23.89
N GLU A 238 6.40 -9.35 -24.37
CA GLU A 238 5.91 -8.93 -25.68
C GLU A 238 5.17 -7.59 -25.65
N ASP A 239 4.87 -7.09 -24.44
CA ASP A 239 4.11 -5.88 -24.20
C ASP A 239 4.74 -4.67 -24.92
N LYS A 240 3.89 -3.86 -25.53
CA LYS A 240 4.35 -2.72 -26.33
C LYS A 240 4.46 -1.49 -25.46
N ILE A 241 5.61 -0.83 -25.50
CA ILE A 241 5.77 0.49 -24.92
C ILE A 241 5.02 1.49 -25.80
N VAL A 242 4.05 2.16 -25.20
CA VAL A 242 3.15 3.12 -25.83
C VAL A 242 3.70 4.53 -25.72
N PHE A 243 4.38 4.85 -24.61
CA PHE A 243 4.90 6.18 -24.28
C PHE A 243 6.04 6.11 -23.23
N GLY A 244 6.99 7.06 -23.25
CA GLY A 244 8.02 7.23 -22.21
C GLY A 244 9.46 6.80 -22.56
N LEU A 245 9.73 6.35 -23.78
CA LEU A 245 11.09 6.00 -24.24
C LEU A 245 11.93 7.19 -24.69
N ASP A 246 11.27 8.20 -25.27
CA ASP A 246 11.89 9.34 -25.92
C ASP A 246 12.37 10.40 -24.93
N GLN A 247 11.56 10.68 -23.92
CA GLN A 247 11.91 11.61 -22.86
C GLN A 247 11.44 11.06 -21.51
N LYS A 248 12.39 11.10 -20.58
CA LYS A 248 12.23 10.66 -19.21
C LYS A 248 11.18 11.49 -18.48
N ARG A 249 10.18 10.80 -17.95
CA ARG A 249 9.23 11.33 -16.96
C ARG A 249 9.18 10.39 -15.78
N ARG A 250 9.12 10.97 -14.58
CA ARG A 250 8.98 10.21 -13.35
C ARG A 250 7.59 9.62 -13.20
N TYR A 251 6.53 10.24 -13.70
CA TYR A 251 5.17 9.72 -13.56
C TYR A 251 4.49 9.72 -14.92
N ILE A 252 4.02 8.55 -15.36
CA ILE A 252 3.25 8.41 -16.58
C ILE A 252 2.00 7.59 -16.26
N GLY A 253 0.84 8.08 -16.68
CA GLY A 253 -0.44 7.37 -16.61
C GLY A 253 -1.08 7.32 -17.99
N GLY A 254 -1.93 6.31 -18.21
CA GLY A 254 -2.72 6.19 -19.42
C GLY A 254 -4.10 5.66 -19.11
N TYR A 255 -5.13 6.29 -19.65
CA TYR A 255 -6.49 5.77 -19.57
C TYR A 255 -7.26 5.96 -20.87
N VAL A 256 -8.09 4.97 -21.18
CA VAL A 256 -9.00 4.99 -22.32
C VAL A 256 -10.29 5.70 -21.91
N THR A 257 -10.86 6.52 -22.79
CA THR A 257 -12.17 7.11 -22.56
C THR A 257 -13.26 6.05 -22.56
N GLU A 258 -14.37 6.31 -21.88
CA GLU A 258 -15.49 5.35 -21.75
C GLU A 258 -16.02 4.83 -23.11
N ASP A 259 -15.90 5.63 -24.17
CA ASP A 259 -16.32 5.27 -25.53
C ASP A 259 -15.23 4.55 -26.36
N ASP A 260 -14.10 4.17 -25.75
CA ASP A 260 -12.95 3.49 -26.36
C ASP A 260 -12.26 4.27 -27.50
N LYS A 261 -12.58 5.55 -27.70
CA LYS A 261 -12.06 6.32 -28.85
C LYS A 261 -10.71 6.97 -28.62
N TYR A 262 -10.44 7.38 -27.39
CA TYR A 262 -9.24 8.14 -27.06
C TYR A 262 -8.45 7.44 -25.96
N LEU A 263 -7.13 7.37 -26.15
CA LEU A 263 -6.19 7.13 -25.07
C LEU A 263 -5.68 8.49 -24.58
N ILE A 264 -5.96 8.81 -23.34
CA ILE A 264 -5.42 9.98 -22.64
C ILE A 264 -4.15 9.55 -21.91
N ILE A 265 -3.07 10.31 -22.09
CA ILE A 265 -1.78 10.05 -21.45
C ILE A 265 -1.40 11.27 -20.62
N THR A 266 -1.12 11.05 -19.34
CA THR A 266 -0.57 12.08 -18.44
C THR A 266 0.91 11.80 -18.19
N ALA A 267 1.71 12.86 -18.10
CA ALA A 267 3.14 12.73 -17.84
C ALA A 267 3.65 13.86 -16.94
N ALA A 268 4.49 13.55 -15.96
CA ALA A 268 5.02 14.51 -14.99
C ALA A 268 6.40 14.11 -14.46
N ASN A 269 7.14 15.09 -13.94
CA ASN A 269 8.41 14.87 -13.21
C ASN A 269 8.29 15.11 -11.71
N SER A 270 7.19 15.74 -11.28
CA SER A 270 6.89 16.05 -9.88
C SER A 270 5.43 15.72 -9.59
N THR A 271 5.02 15.89 -8.33
CA THR A 271 3.64 15.65 -7.89
C THR A 271 2.68 16.82 -8.18
N TYR A 272 3.19 17.93 -8.74
CA TYR A 272 2.38 19.05 -9.21
C TYR A 272 2.75 19.43 -10.65
N GLY A 273 1.72 19.70 -11.46
CA GLY A 273 1.86 20.01 -12.88
C GLY A 273 2.11 18.76 -13.72
N ASN A 274 1.40 18.65 -14.84
CA ASN A 274 1.57 17.55 -15.80
C ASN A 274 1.38 18.01 -17.23
N GLU A 275 2.01 17.28 -18.14
CA GLU A 275 1.68 17.25 -19.56
C GLU A 275 0.46 16.37 -19.79
N LEU A 276 -0.30 16.66 -20.84
CA LEU A 276 -1.47 15.88 -21.25
C LEU A 276 -1.43 15.66 -22.75
N TYR A 277 -1.54 14.40 -23.16
CA TYR A 277 -1.58 13.98 -24.56
C TYR A 277 -2.85 13.19 -24.84
N ILE A 278 -3.33 13.28 -26.07
CA ILE A 278 -4.48 12.51 -26.56
C ILE A 278 -4.05 11.75 -27.80
N ARG A 279 -4.23 10.43 -27.78
CA ARG A 279 -4.00 9.55 -28.92
C ARG A 279 -5.33 8.99 -29.42
N PHE A 280 -5.53 9.06 -30.73
CA PHE A 280 -6.72 8.56 -31.41
C PHE A 280 -6.32 7.88 -32.72
N ASP A 281 -7.15 6.95 -33.17
CA ASP A 281 -6.97 6.28 -34.46
C ASP A 281 -7.51 7.16 -35.59
N LYS A 282 -6.62 7.64 -36.47
CA LYS A 282 -7.00 8.47 -37.63
C LYS A 282 -7.72 7.67 -38.72
N SER A 283 -7.69 6.34 -38.69
CA SER A 283 -8.33 5.50 -39.71
C SER A 283 -9.84 5.32 -39.55
N LYS A 284 -10.41 5.84 -38.45
CA LYS A 284 -11.86 5.80 -38.15
C LYS A 284 -12.59 7.13 -38.38
N GLN A 285 -12.00 8.05 -39.16
CA GLN A 285 -12.66 9.28 -39.64
C GLN A 285 -13.29 9.09 -41.02
#